data_AF-A0A6N4TLM9-F1
#
_entry.id   AF-A0A6N4TLM9-F1
#
_cell.length_a   1.000
_cell.length_b   1.000
_cell.length_c   1.000
_cell.angle_alpha   90.00
_cell.angle_beta   90.00
_cell.angle_gamma   90.00
#
_symmetry.space_group_name_H-M   'P 1'
#
loop_
_entity.id
_entity.type
_entity.pdbx_description
1 polymer ?
#
loop_
_entity_poly.entity_id
_entity_poly.type
_entity_poly.pdbx_seq_one_letter_code
_entity_poly.pdbx_strand_id
1 'polypeptide(L)'
;MKKAMIDVAYDILSSKDKALTFIELWNEVCQIAGFTKQQEEDNIAQLYSDLSLDDRFVCVKDNKWDLRERHTYHEVVVDTSDILIDEDNEDASDFDEEEESEKETSEEF
;
A
#
# COMPACT_ATOMS: atom_id res chain seq x y z
N MET A 1 13.42 8.98 24.13
CA MET A 1 12.07 9.12 23.56
C MET A 1 11.67 7.77 22.97
N LYS A 2 10.44 7.30 23.19
CA LYS A 2 9.91 6.17 22.41
C LYS A 2 9.64 6.68 21.00
N LYS A 3 10.22 6.04 19.98
CA LYS A 3 9.98 6.36 18.58
C LYS A 3 8.57 5.87 18.21
N ALA A 4 7.78 6.66 17.48
CA ALA A 4 6.44 6.25 17.08
C ALA A 4 6.52 5.12 16.03
N MET A 5 5.47 4.30 15.90
CA MET A 5 5.45 3.19 14.92
C MET A 5 5.64 3.70 13.49
N ILE A 6 5.05 4.86 13.17
CA ILE A 6 5.18 5.50 11.86
C ILE A 6 6.62 5.96 11.56
N ASP A 7 7.34 6.42 12.59
CA ASP A 7 8.74 6.82 12.45
C ASP A 7 9.66 5.60 12.28
N VAL A 8 9.30 4.47 12.89
CA VAL A 8 10.00 3.18 12.67
C VAL A 8 9.75 2.69 11.25
N ALA A 9 8.52 2.79 10.75
CA ALA A 9 8.20 2.46 9.36
C ALA A 9 9.00 3.31 8.37
N TYR A 10 9.14 4.61 8.64
CA TYR A 10 9.97 5.51 7.84
C TYR A 10 11.44 5.07 7.82
N ASP A 11 12.02 4.72 8.96
CA ASP A 11 13.41 4.24 9.04
C ASP A 11 13.62 2.94 8.25
N ILE A 12 12.66 2.00 8.30
CA ILE A 12 12.73 0.72 7.60
C ILE A 12 12.78 0.96 6.09
N LEU A 13 11.84 1.74 5.55
CA LEU A 13 11.79 2.05 4.11
C LEU A 13 13.03 2.86 3.67
N SER A 14 13.47 3.80 4.49
CA SER A 14 14.70 4.58 4.24
C SER A 14 15.94 3.68 4.19
N SER A 15 16.01 2.67 5.05
CA SER A 15 17.19 1.79 5.15
C SER A 15 17.22 0.71 4.07
N LYS A 16 16.05 0.21 3.64
CA LYS A 16 15.95 -0.88 2.65
C LYS A 16 15.97 -0.43 1.21
N ASP A 17 15.72 0.85 0.98
CA ASP A 17 15.75 1.46 -0.34
C ASP A 17 14.78 0.79 -1.34
N LYS A 18 13.67 0.23 -0.84
CA LYS A 18 12.68 -0.49 -1.64
C LYS A 18 11.29 -0.45 -1.02
N ALA A 19 10.28 -0.54 -1.87
CA ALA A 19 8.89 -0.76 -1.46
C ALA A 19 8.71 -2.14 -0.78
N LEU A 20 7.88 -2.17 0.27
CA LEU A 20 7.51 -3.37 1.01
C LEU A 20 5.99 -3.53 1.03
N THR A 21 5.48 -4.77 1.04
CA THR A 21 4.05 -4.97 1.31
C THR A 21 3.71 -4.48 2.72
N PHE A 22 2.47 -4.06 2.93
CA PHE A 22 2.03 -3.61 4.26
C PHE A 22 2.34 -4.65 5.36
N ILE A 23 2.12 -5.94 5.08
CA ILE A 23 2.37 -7.02 6.05
C ILE A 23 3.87 -7.19 6.35
N GLU A 24 4.75 -7.09 5.35
CA GLU A 24 6.20 -7.12 5.58
C GLU A 24 6.65 -5.94 6.44
N LEU A 25 6.20 -4.73 6.09
CA LEU A 25 6.52 -3.51 6.84
C LEU A 25 6.01 -3.60 8.29
N TRP A 26 4.77 -4.07 8.46
CA TRP A 26 4.17 -4.27 9.78
C TRP A 26 4.97 -5.23 10.66
N ASN A 27 5.33 -6.39 10.11
CA ASN A 27 6.11 -7.38 10.85
C ASN A 27 7.46 -6.82 11.32
N GLU A 28 8.14 -6.04 10.48
CA GLU A 28 9.40 -5.39 10.85
C GLU A 28 9.21 -4.30 11.92
N VAL A 29 8.15 -3.51 11.83
CA VAL A 29 7.78 -2.53 12.86
C VAL A 29 7.54 -3.24 14.20
N CYS A 30 6.79 -4.34 14.22
CA CYS A 30 6.52 -5.13 15.43
C CYS A 30 7.80 -5.70 16.05
N GLN A 31 8.71 -6.21 15.21
CA GLN A 31 10.00 -6.72 15.66
C GLN A 31 10.86 -5.64 16.32
N ILE A 32 10.92 -4.44 15.73
CA ILE A 32 11.70 -3.32 16.28
C ILE A 32 11.04 -2.74 17.54
N ALA A 33 9.71 -2.64 17.54
CA ALA A 33 8.95 -2.13 18.67
C ALA A 33 8.87 -3.11 19.85
N GLY A 34 9.17 -4.40 19.61
CA GLY A 34 9.11 -5.46 20.62
C GLY A 34 7.70 -5.74 21.11
N PHE A 35 6.71 -5.71 20.20
CA PHE A 35 5.31 -5.93 20.55
C PHE A 35 5.02 -7.38 20.92
N THR A 36 4.02 -7.55 21.78
CA THR A 36 3.38 -8.84 22.03
C THR A 36 2.28 -9.07 21.00
N LYS A 37 1.89 -10.33 20.75
CA LYS A 37 0.82 -10.66 19.79
C LYS A 37 -0.46 -9.84 19.98
N GLN A 38 -0.90 -9.63 21.23
CA GLN A 38 -2.08 -8.82 21.50
C GLN A 38 -1.89 -7.37 21.05
N GLN A 39 -0.72 -6.78 21.33
CA GLN A 39 -0.40 -5.44 20.87
C GLN A 39 -0.28 -5.38 19.35
N GLU A 40 0.20 -6.44 18.71
CA GLU A 40 0.22 -6.49 17.25
C GLU A 40 -1.22 -6.40 16.69
N GLU A 41 -2.12 -7.24 17.18
CA GLU A 41 -3.53 -7.23 16.76
C GLU A 41 -4.22 -5.89 17.05
N ASP A 42 -3.92 -5.26 18.18
CA ASP A 42 -4.53 -3.98 18.58
C ASP A 42 -3.99 -2.77 17.77
N ASN A 43 -2.75 -2.84 17.26
CA ASN A 43 -2.08 -1.68 16.65
C ASN A 43 -1.94 -1.76 15.12
N ILE A 44 -2.18 -2.92 14.49
CA ILE A 44 -2.03 -3.08 13.03
C ILE A 44 -2.89 -2.08 12.24
N ALA A 45 -4.14 -1.86 12.66
CA ALA A 45 -5.05 -0.92 12.02
C ALA A 45 -4.59 0.55 12.19
N GLN A 46 -3.93 0.86 13.32
CA GLN A 46 -3.40 2.19 13.57
C GLN A 46 -2.26 2.51 12.60
N LEU A 47 -1.32 1.58 12.39
CA LEU A 47 -0.22 1.82 11.45
C LEU A 47 -0.73 2.03 10.01
N TYR A 48 -1.71 1.21 9.57
CA TYR A 48 -2.30 1.39 8.23
C TYR A 48 -2.93 2.78 8.07
N SER A 49 -3.66 3.24 9.09
CA SER A 49 -4.28 4.56 9.11
C SER A 49 -3.22 5.66 9.09
N ASP A 50 -2.18 5.54 9.91
CA ASP A 50 -1.08 6.51 9.97
C ASP A 50 -0.34 6.61 8.64
N LEU A 51 -0.04 5.47 7.99
CA LEU A 51 0.60 5.44 6.67
C LEU A 51 -0.27 6.11 5.60
N SER A 52 -1.58 5.91 5.66
CA SER A 52 -2.52 6.49 4.68
C SER A 52 -2.73 7.99 4.87
N LEU A 53 -2.54 8.51 6.08
CA LEU A 53 -2.69 9.93 6.42
C LEU A 53 -1.39 10.73 6.33
N ASP A 54 -0.24 10.06 6.32
CA ASP A 54 1.08 10.70 6.32
C ASP A 54 1.62 10.84 4.89
N ASP A 55 1.76 12.10 4.45
CA ASP A 55 2.19 12.46 3.09
C ASP A 55 3.60 11.96 2.73
N ARG A 56 4.42 11.53 3.70
CA ARG A 56 5.76 10.98 3.43
C ARG A 56 5.70 9.61 2.76
N PHE A 57 4.58 8.91 2.89
CA PHE A 57 4.40 7.57 2.35
C PHE A 57 3.50 7.60 1.12
N VAL A 58 3.64 6.56 0.31
CA VAL A 58 2.72 6.32 -0.80
C VAL A 58 2.47 4.83 -0.96
N CYS A 59 1.19 4.50 -1.17
CA CYS A 59 0.78 3.17 -1.54
C CYS A 59 0.91 3.03 -3.06
N VAL A 60 1.72 2.07 -3.49
CA VAL A 60 1.91 1.70 -4.90
C VAL A 60 1.16 0.39 -5.19
N LYS A 61 1.41 -0.23 -6.35
CA LYS A 61 0.77 -1.48 -6.75
C LYS A 61 0.96 -2.60 -5.71
N ASP A 62 -0.05 -3.46 -5.59
CA ASP A 62 -0.08 -4.65 -4.72
C ASP A 62 0.03 -4.35 -3.21
N ASN A 63 -0.55 -3.22 -2.76
CA ASN A 63 -0.50 -2.78 -1.35
C ASN A 63 0.94 -2.71 -0.80
N LYS A 64 1.86 -2.27 -1.66
CA LYS A 64 3.23 -1.97 -1.29
C LYS A 64 3.33 -0.50 -0.90
N TRP A 65 4.14 -0.24 0.10
CA TRP A 65 4.38 1.07 0.67
C TRP A 65 5.84 1.45 0.43
N ASP A 66 6.05 2.68 -0.01
CA ASP A 66 7.36 3.29 -0.20
C ASP A 66 7.32 4.78 0.21
N LEU A 67 8.47 5.45 0.17
CA LEU A 67 8.58 6.87 0.44
C LEU A 67 8.19 7.71 -0.77
N ARG A 68 7.33 8.71 -0.57
CA ARG A 68 6.85 9.61 -1.63
C ARG A 68 7.99 10.29 -2.38
N GLU A 69 9.10 10.61 -1.72
CA GLU A 69 10.26 11.26 -2.34
C GLU A 69 10.90 10.45 -3.48
N ARG A 70 10.65 9.13 -3.54
CA ARG A 70 11.18 8.22 -4.56
C ARG A 70 10.29 8.14 -5.80
N HIS A 71 9.06 8.62 -5.70
CA HIS A 71 8.06 8.52 -6.76
C HIS A 71 7.82 9.88 -7.40
N THR A 72 7.73 9.90 -8.72
CA THR A 72 7.37 11.12 -9.44
C THR A 72 5.86 11.36 -9.32
N TYR A 73 5.44 12.62 -9.36
CA TYR A 73 4.02 13.00 -9.29
C TYR A 73 3.15 12.20 -10.28
N HIS A 74 3.67 11.93 -11.48
CA HIS A 74 2.95 11.23 -12.55
C HIS A 74 2.74 9.73 -12.27
N GLU A 75 3.55 9.10 -11.41
CA GLU A 75 3.39 7.67 -11.07
C GLU A 75 2.34 7.42 -9.98
N VAL A 76 1.97 8.46 -9.22
CA VAL A 76 1.09 8.33 -8.05
C VAL A 76 -0.20 9.14 -8.16
N VAL A 77 -0.31 10.04 -9.14
CA VAL A 77 -1.54 10.76 -9.45
C VAL A 77 -2.18 10.16 -10.68
N VAL A 78 -3.33 9.51 -10.48
CA VAL A 78 -4.21 9.10 -11.58
C VAL A 78 -4.90 10.36 -12.11
N ASP A 79 -4.73 10.65 -13.39
CA ASP A 79 -5.45 11.74 -14.04
C ASP A 79 -6.94 11.33 -14.16
N THR A 80 -7.78 11.91 -13.31
CA THR A 80 -9.22 11.61 -13.30
C THR A 80 -9.97 12.25 -14.45
N SER A 81 -9.32 13.08 -15.28
CA SER A 81 -9.94 13.68 -16.46
C SER A 81 -10.38 12.65 -17.50
N ASP A 82 -9.70 11.50 -17.59
CA ASP A 82 -10.05 10.42 -18.51
C ASP A 82 -11.24 9.57 -18.02
N ILE A 83 -11.62 9.68 -16.74
CA ILE A 83 -12.77 8.95 -16.13
C ILE A 83 -14.07 9.79 -16.21
N LEU A 84 -13.99 11.03 -16.70
CA LEU A 84 -15.17 11.86 -16.92
C LEU A 84 -15.97 11.28 -18.09
N ILE A 85 -17.00 10.49 -17.77
CA ILE A 85 -18.05 10.12 -18.73
C ILE A 85 -18.82 11.40 -19.02
N ASP A 86 -18.62 11.97 -20.20
CA ASP A 86 -19.49 13.05 -20.70
C ASP A 86 -20.93 12.48 -20.76
N GLU A 87 -21.85 13.02 -19.96
CA GLU A 87 -23.25 12.56 -19.88
C GLU A 87 -24.00 12.67 -21.24
N ASP A 88 -23.41 13.37 -22.23
CA ASP A 88 -23.94 13.54 -23.59
C ASP A 88 -23.38 12.53 -24.63
N ASN A 89 -22.49 11.60 -24.24
CA ASN A 89 -21.90 10.63 -25.18
C ASN A 89 -22.45 9.21 -24.94
N GLU A 90 -23.45 8.80 -25.74
CA GLU A 90 -24.13 7.48 -25.68
C GLU A 90 -23.24 6.26 -26.04
N ASP A 91 -21.93 6.43 -26.24
CA ASP A 91 -21.05 5.41 -26.86
C ASP A 91 -19.82 5.02 -26.00
N ALA A 92 -19.91 5.12 -24.66
CA ALA A 92 -18.85 4.72 -23.74
C ALA A 92 -19.16 3.39 -23.02
N SER A 93 -19.19 2.28 -23.78
CA SER A 93 -19.15 0.93 -23.21
C SER A 93 -18.04 0.11 -23.88
N ASP A 94 -16.80 0.38 -23.50
CA ASP A 94 -15.69 -0.56 -23.68
C ASP A 94 -14.84 -0.52 -22.40
N PHE A 95 -15.40 -1.09 -21.33
CA PHE A 95 -14.65 -1.37 -20.12
C PHE A 95 -13.94 -2.70 -20.36
N ASP A 96 -12.68 -2.63 -20.74
CA ASP A 96 -11.81 -3.79 -20.92
C ASP A 96 -11.63 -4.45 -19.53
N GLU A 97 -12.45 -5.46 -19.24
CA GLU A 97 -12.27 -6.38 -18.13
C GLU A 97 -11.02 -7.23 -18.41
N GLU A 98 -9.83 -6.71 -18.10
CA GLU A 98 -8.61 -7.51 -18.08
C GLU A 98 -8.63 -8.50 -16.91
N GLU A 99 -9.12 -9.70 -17.24
CA GLU A 99 -8.88 -11.06 -16.72
C GLU A 99 -8.67 -11.28 -15.20
N GLU A 100 -9.67 -11.96 -14.64
CA GLU A 100 -9.60 -12.86 -13.50
C GLU A 100 -8.52 -13.95 -13.71
N SER A 101 -7.38 -13.88 -13.01
CA SER A 101 -6.42 -14.98 -13.02
C SER A 101 -6.92 -16.12 -12.13
N GLU A 102 -7.56 -17.12 -12.71
CA GLU A 102 -7.84 -18.41 -12.08
C GLU A 102 -6.51 -19.09 -11.68
N LYS A 103 -6.30 -19.33 -10.38
CA LYS A 103 -5.32 -20.31 -9.93
C LYS A 103 -6.03 -21.63 -9.65
N GLU A 104 -6.03 -22.52 -10.63
CA GLU A 104 -6.22 -23.95 -10.39
C GLU A 104 -5.11 -24.46 -9.47
N THR A 105 -5.45 -24.79 -8.23
CA THR A 105 -4.60 -25.66 -7.41
C THR A 105 -4.94 -27.10 -7.76
N SER A 106 -4.11 -27.70 -8.60
CA SER A 106 -4.09 -29.14 -8.84
C SER A 106 -3.77 -29.85 -7.51
N GLU A 107 -4.78 -30.55 -6.96
CA GLU A 107 -4.55 -31.62 -5.99
C GLU A 107 -3.94 -32.82 -6.73
N GLU A 108 -2.64 -33.05 -6.52
CA GLU A 108 -1.99 -34.32 -6.84
C GLU A 108 -1.84 -35.14 -5.55
N PHE A 109 -2.73 -36.15 -5.45
CA PHE A 109 -2.66 -37.45 -4.75
C PHE A 109 -1.86 -37.62 -3.45
#